data_AF-A0A2C9YTB8-F1
#
_entry.id   AF-A0A2C9YTB8-F1
#
_cell.length_a   1.000
_cell.length_b   1.000
_cell.length_c   1.000
_cell.angle_alpha   90.00
_cell.angle_beta   90.00
_cell.angle_gamma   90.00
#
_symmetry.space_group_name_H-M   'P 1'
#
loop_
_entity.id
_entity.type
_entity.pdbx_description
1 polymer ?
#
loop_
_entity_poly.entity_id
_entity_poly.type
_entity_poly.pdbx_seq_one_letter_code
_entity_poly.pdbx_strand_id
1 'polypeptide(L)'
;MLPNLSHQIIFYGPPGTGKSYTIKQIMDRLGIPEDNVFRTVFHPEYDYSDFVGTYRPIMERLENREERLNYKFIPGILLRSYVEACIQDDPVVLVIDEINRGNCSAIFGDFFQLLDRNSMTGESQYSINVPLEISEFIKEQLLLEEDGEHLKLAFPSNFYIFATMNTSDQSVFPVDSAFIRRWSWRYQGINYEDAANFYIKIMEEYYSWEDFLRKINAKIYSITESEDKQLGNRFIMPFGNSAVIHTQSFVEKVLFYLWNEIYKHEDSSNEDYIFKYTNHINELEEEIEFTFSQLFGEDFEAILKGFMDYNEISIVDVDEEELEIEEGFTEGVLFGYQQKPEKEIPIDTILYFSSYDIKAIGLYKGKAEEKRKKHTLLVQKGSQMVLNVKKGMQEGNYKIRERLIAEGVVERREDCYEFVRDTLFDTPSEAAGVIGGTRLTGTTVWKSEDGRNLNELMGKKK
;
A
#
# COMPACT_ATOMS: atom_id res chain seq x y z
N MET A 1 -33.49 18.67 22.07
CA MET A 1 -33.10 17.38 22.71
C MET A 1 -33.53 16.25 21.80
N LEU A 2 -32.59 15.49 21.24
CA LEU A 2 -32.94 14.22 20.59
C LEU A 2 -33.26 13.22 21.71
N PRO A 3 -34.50 12.74 21.84
CA PRO A 3 -34.77 11.65 22.75
C PRO A 3 -34.07 10.41 22.15
N ASN A 4 -33.07 9.87 22.85
CA ASN A 4 -32.44 8.54 22.65
C ASN A 4 -31.09 8.42 21.94
N LEU A 5 -30.32 9.49 21.66
CA LEU A 5 -28.90 9.30 21.31
C LEU A 5 -28.11 9.05 22.61
N SER A 6 -27.44 7.89 22.70
CA SER A 6 -26.59 7.61 23.85
C SER A 6 -25.40 8.55 23.88
N HIS A 7 -25.02 9.01 25.07
CA HIS A 7 -23.86 9.89 25.27
C HIS A 7 -22.54 9.17 25.03
N GLN A 8 -22.53 7.84 25.04
CA GLN A 8 -21.36 7.08 24.63
C GLN A 8 -21.71 5.87 23.77
N ILE A 9 -21.06 5.79 22.60
CA ILE A 9 -21.34 4.78 21.58
C ILE A 9 -20.04 4.22 21.01
N ILE A 10 -19.93 2.89 20.94
CA ILE A 10 -18.91 2.18 20.17
C ILE A 10 -19.56 1.67 18.88
N PHE A 11 -19.08 2.17 17.75
CA PHE A 11 -19.37 1.62 16.42
C PHE A 11 -18.38 0.51 16.13
N TYR A 12 -18.87 -0.70 15.86
CA TYR A 12 -18.01 -1.86 15.65
C TYR A 12 -18.46 -2.68 14.45
N GLY A 13 -17.53 -3.43 13.88
CA GLY A 13 -17.76 -4.31 12.74
C GLY A 13 -16.55 -4.38 11.81
N PRO A 14 -16.71 -5.04 10.65
CA PRO A 14 -15.63 -5.30 9.71
C PRO A 14 -14.92 -4.01 9.22
N PRO A 15 -13.67 -4.13 8.73
CA PRO A 15 -12.96 -3.01 8.13
C PRO A 15 -13.70 -2.51 6.87
N GLY A 16 -13.72 -1.19 6.67
CA GLY A 16 -14.33 -0.60 5.48
C GLY A 16 -15.87 -0.52 5.50
N THR A 17 -16.55 -0.65 6.65
CA THR A 17 -18.02 -0.49 6.74
C THR A 17 -18.47 0.96 7.01
N GLY A 18 -17.55 1.92 7.02
CA GLY A 18 -17.87 3.35 7.13
C GLY A 18 -18.10 3.86 8.56
N LYS A 19 -17.62 3.17 9.61
CA LYS A 19 -17.80 3.56 11.03
C LYS A 19 -17.44 5.03 11.32
N SER A 20 -16.25 5.47 10.92
CA SER A 20 -15.79 6.86 11.15
C SER A 20 -16.58 7.88 10.32
N TYR A 21 -17.11 7.47 9.17
CA TYR A 21 -18.01 8.27 8.34
C TYR A 21 -19.40 8.41 8.98
N THR A 22 -19.95 7.34 9.55
CA THR A 22 -21.20 7.37 10.32
C THR A 22 -21.11 8.37 11.49
N ILE A 23 -20.00 8.39 12.22
CA ILE A 23 -19.77 9.39 13.28
C ILE A 23 -19.81 10.81 12.71
N LYS A 24 -19.15 11.05 11.57
CA LYS A 24 -19.18 12.36 10.89
C LYS A 24 -20.61 12.76 10.52
N GLN A 25 -21.38 11.88 9.89
CA GLN A 25 -22.77 12.16 9.51
C GLN A 25 -23.66 12.47 10.73
N ILE A 26 -23.44 11.79 11.85
CA ILE A 26 -24.15 12.10 13.10
C ILE A 26 -23.82 13.52 13.54
N MET A 27 -22.54 13.89 13.60
CA MET A 27 -22.13 15.23 14.02
C MET A 27 -22.67 16.32 13.06
N ASP A 28 -22.58 16.10 11.75
CA ASP A 28 -23.10 17.02 10.73
C ASP A 28 -24.62 17.22 10.88
N ARG A 29 -25.37 16.13 11.09
CA ARG A 29 -26.83 16.18 11.31
C ARG A 29 -27.22 16.89 12.60
N LEU A 30 -26.35 16.81 13.62
CA LEU A 30 -26.52 17.50 14.88
C LEU A 30 -26.09 18.98 14.82
N GLY A 31 -25.43 19.40 13.73
CA GLY A 31 -24.90 20.75 13.59
C GLY A 31 -23.77 21.03 14.58
N ILE A 32 -22.99 20.02 14.96
CA ILE A 32 -21.89 20.18 15.93
C ILE A 32 -20.73 20.89 15.22
N PRO A 33 -20.27 22.06 15.70
CA PRO A 33 -19.13 22.77 15.14
C PRO A 33 -17.86 21.92 15.17
N GLU A 34 -16.98 22.07 14.18
CA GLU A 34 -15.71 21.32 14.13
C GLU A 34 -14.80 21.63 15.35
N ASP A 35 -14.85 22.87 15.85
CA ASP A 35 -14.14 23.30 17.06
C ASP A 35 -14.59 22.54 18.32
N ASN A 36 -15.79 21.97 18.30
CA ASN A 36 -16.34 21.17 19.40
C ASN A 36 -16.04 19.67 19.26
N VAL A 37 -15.27 19.28 18.23
CA VAL A 37 -14.93 17.88 17.95
C VAL A 37 -13.46 17.62 18.27
N PHE A 38 -13.23 16.80 19.28
CA PHE A 38 -11.90 16.37 19.69
C PHE A 38 -11.67 14.95 19.19
N ARG A 39 -10.61 14.71 18.41
CA ARG A 39 -10.30 13.39 17.84
C ARG A 39 -8.99 12.83 18.36
N THR A 40 -8.99 11.55 18.71
CA THR A 40 -7.79 10.75 19.01
C THR A 40 -7.90 9.35 18.44
N VAL A 41 -6.77 8.64 18.37
CA VAL A 41 -6.68 7.24 17.96
C VAL A 41 -5.93 6.48 19.03
N PHE A 42 -6.49 5.37 19.51
CA PHE A 42 -5.77 4.52 20.46
C PHE A 42 -4.76 3.63 19.73
N HIS A 43 -3.60 3.48 20.35
CA HIS A 43 -2.52 2.61 19.90
C HIS A 43 -1.88 1.90 21.09
N PRO A 44 -1.06 0.86 20.89
CA PRO A 44 -0.60 0.02 22.00
C PRO A 44 0.19 0.73 23.10
N GLU A 45 0.85 1.83 22.76
CA GLU A 45 1.60 2.68 23.70
C GLU A 45 0.81 3.87 24.24
N TYR A 46 -0.45 4.07 23.81
CA TYR A 46 -1.29 5.16 24.27
C TYR A 46 -1.73 4.91 25.72
N ASP A 47 -1.50 5.86 26.61
CA ASP A 47 -1.69 5.67 28.04
C ASP A 47 -2.55 6.77 28.71
N TYR A 48 -2.69 6.67 30.03
CA TYR A 48 -3.40 7.66 30.84
C TYR A 48 -2.78 9.08 30.73
N SER A 49 -1.47 9.17 30.59
CA SER A 49 -0.75 10.44 30.48
C SER A 49 -1.08 11.17 29.18
N ASP A 50 -1.30 10.45 28.09
CA ASP A 50 -1.70 11.01 26.80
C ASP A 50 -3.20 11.35 26.76
N PHE A 51 -4.04 10.52 27.37
CA PHE A 51 -5.49 10.68 27.34
C PHE A 51 -6.01 11.70 28.34
N VAL A 52 -5.58 11.60 29.59
CA VAL A 52 -6.02 12.45 30.70
C VAL A 52 -5.04 13.61 30.92
N GLY A 53 -3.75 13.32 31.02
CA GLY A 53 -2.70 14.34 31.17
C GLY A 53 -1.61 13.96 32.16
N THR A 54 -0.49 14.68 32.10
CA THR A 54 0.66 14.45 32.98
C THR A 54 1.53 15.69 33.13
N TYR A 55 2.37 15.73 34.17
CA TYR A 55 3.43 16.72 34.28
C TYR A 55 4.53 16.44 33.27
N ARG A 56 4.88 17.44 32.47
CA ARG A 56 6.03 17.38 31.56
C ARG A 56 7.05 18.47 31.89
N PRO A 57 8.35 18.19 31.73
CA PRO A 57 9.38 19.21 31.81
C PRO A 57 9.23 20.18 30.63
N ILE A 58 9.21 21.47 30.91
CA ILE A 58 9.21 22.54 29.92
C ILE A 58 10.39 23.49 30.18
N MET A 59 10.98 24.00 29.11
CA MET A 59 12.01 25.03 29.19
C MET A 59 11.32 26.40 29.14
N GLU A 60 11.34 27.11 30.26
CA GLU A 60 10.77 28.44 30.36
C GLU A 60 11.87 29.48 30.16
N ARG A 61 11.66 30.40 29.22
CA ARG A 61 12.59 31.51 28.96
C ARG A 61 12.22 32.70 29.83
N LEU A 62 13.07 32.99 30.79
CA LEU A 62 12.92 34.13 31.70
C LEU A 62 13.19 35.45 30.96
N GLU A 63 12.76 36.58 31.55
CA GLU A 63 12.95 37.93 30.98
C GLU A 63 14.42 38.25 30.68
N ASN A 64 15.34 37.72 31.50
CA ASN A 64 16.79 37.85 31.35
C ASN A 64 17.38 36.94 30.24
N ARG A 65 16.54 36.23 29.48
CA ARG A 65 16.89 35.24 28.42
C ARG A 65 17.56 33.97 28.93
N GLU A 66 17.58 33.71 30.23
CA GLU A 66 17.99 32.41 30.78
C GLU A 66 16.86 31.39 30.60
N GLU A 67 17.24 30.12 30.41
CA GLU A 67 16.29 29.01 30.33
C GLU A 67 16.30 28.26 31.65
N ARG A 68 15.12 28.06 32.24
CA ARG A 68 14.94 27.29 33.47
C ARG A 68 14.05 26.08 33.20
N LEU A 69 14.47 24.93 33.69
CA LEU A 69 13.63 23.73 33.75
C LEU A 69 12.47 23.99 34.71
N ASN A 70 11.25 23.92 34.20
CA ASN A 70 10.01 23.98 34.96
C ASN A 70 9.18 22.72 34.67
N TYR A 71 8.25 22.36 35.56
CA TYR A 71 7.30 21.29 35.33
C TYR A 71 5.91 21.90 35.16
N LYS A 72 5.25 21.57 34.06
CA LYS A 72 3.88 22.02 33.78
C LYS A 72 2.99 20.82 33.55
N PHE A 73 1.78 20.86 34.13
CA PHE A 73 0.75 19.88 33.82
C PHE A 73 0.28 20.12 32.38
N ILE A 74 0.38 19.07 31.55
CA ILE A 74 -0.09 19.09 30.17
C ILE A 74 -1.36 18.25 30.10
N PRO A 75 -2.54 18.87 29.90
CA PRO A 75 -3.80 18.14 29.85
C PRO A 75 -3.90 17.31 28.57
N GLY A 76 -4.35 16.06 28.72
CA GLY A 76 -4.69 15.16 27.64
C GLY A 76 -6.01 15.51 26.97
N ILE A 77 -6.37 14.78 25.91
CA ILE A 77 -7.54 15.12 25.09
C ILE A 77 -8.87 14.99 25.84
N LEU A 78 -8.98 14.06 26.80
CA LEU A 78 -10.18 13.90 27.62
C LEU A 78 -10.42 15.16 28.46
N LEU A 79 -9.39 15.68 29.14
CA LEU A 79 -9.54 16.87 29.97
C LEU A 79 -9.82 18.12 29.14
N ARG A 80 -9.14 18.29 28.00
CA ARG A 80 -9.39 19.44 27.11
C ARG A 80 -10.83 19.46 26.60
N SER A 81 -11.32 18.32 26.11
CA SER A 81 -12.70 18.20 25.63
C SER A 81 -13.74 18.33 26.75
N TYR A 82 -13.44 17.81 27.95
CA TYR A 82 -14.28 18.00 29.12
C TYR A 82 -14.40 19.47 29.54
N VAL A 83 -13.28 20.20 29.60
CA VAL A 83 -13.28 21.63 29.95
C VAL A 83 -14.11 22.41 28.95
N GLU A 84 -13.96 22.14 27.65
CA GLU A 84 -14.78 22.78 26.62
C GLU A 84 -16.28 22.52 26.85
N ALA A 85 -16.64 21.27 27.16
CA ALA A 85 -18.03 20.90 27.46
C ALA A 85 -18.59 21.60 28.72
N CYS A 86 -17.73 21.99 29.66
CA CYS A 86 -18.14 22.77 30.84
C CYS A 86 -18.31 24.27 30.56
N ILE A 87 -17.61 24.80 29.55
CA ILE A 87 -17.65 26.22 29.19
C ILE A 87 -18.81 26.51 28.23
N GLN A 88 -19.07 25.60 27.30
CA GLN A 88 -20.06 25.78 26.25
C GLN A 88 -21.39 25.11 26.60
N ASP A 89 -22.50 25.68 26.10
CA ASP A 89 -23.82 25.05 26.15
C ASP A 89 -24.01 24.03 25.01
N ASP A 90 -23.30 24.20 23.90
CA ASP A 90 -23.41 23.34 22.72
C ASP A 90 -22.79 21.96 22.97
N PRO A 91 -23.21 20.93 22.21
CA PRO A 91 -22.62 19.60 22.32
C PRO A 91 -21.12 19.60 22.02
N VAL A 92 -20.35 18.91 22.84
CA VAL A 92 -18.91 18.65 22.64
C VAL A 92 -18.70 17.15 22.49
N VAL A 93 -17.95 16.76 21.47
CA VAL A 93 -17.77 15.35 21.08
C VAL A 93 -16.30 14.96 21.16
N LEU A 94 -16.01 13.94 21.94
CA LEU A 94 -14.73 13.22 21.91
C LEU A 94 -14.88 11.98 21.02
N VAL A 95 -14.15 11.94 19.91
CA VAL A 95 -14.08 10.80 19.00
C VAL A 95 -12.80 10.01 19.26
N ILE A 96 -12.94 8.70 19.48
CA ILE A 96 -11.84 7.76 19.74
C ILE A 96 -11.83 6.69 18.64
N ASP A 97 -10.90 6.79 17.69
CA ASP A 97 -10.72 5.73 16.69
C ASP A 97 -9.94 4.56 17.29
N GLU A 98 -10.25 3.34 16.84
CA GLU A 98 -9.54 2.11 17.21
C GLU A 98 -9.45 1.86 18.73
N ILE A 99 -10.57 2.04 19.45
CA ILE A 99 -10.60 2.04 20.92
C ILE A 99 -10.01 0.76 21.56
N ASN A 100 -10.10 -0.38 20.88
CA ASN A 100 -9.55 -1.65 21.35
C ASN A 100 -8.05 -1.83 21.09
N ARG A 101 -7.37 -0.91 20.41
CA ARG A 101 -5.90 -0.96 20.21
C ARG A 101 -5.10 -0.43 21.40
N GLY A 102 -5.77 0.13 22.40
CA GLY A 102 -5.18 0.54 23.67
C GLY A 102 -5.84 -0.15 24.86
N ASN A 103 -5.12 -0.24 25.99
CA ASN A 103 -5.68 -0.78 27.23
C ASN A 103 -6.71 0.20 27.82
N CYS A 104 -7.98 0.06 27.42
CA CYS A 104 -9.07 0.97 27.78
C CYS A 104 -9.16 1.24 29.29
N SER A 105 -9.06 0.21 30.12
CA SER A 105 -9.17 0.34 31.58
C SER A 105 -8.02 1.18 32.15
N ALA A 106 -6.80 0.98 31.65
CA ALA A 106 -5.64 1.75 32.09
C ALA A 106 -5.67 3.20 31.56
N ILE A 107 -6.06 3.38 30.30
CA ILE A 107 -6.12 4.69 29.65
C ILE A 107 -7.15 5.61 30.31
N PHE A 108 -8.36 5.09 30.58
CA PHE A 108 -9.39 5.89 31.26
C PHE A 108 -9.12 6.06 32.76
N GLY A 109 -8.42 5.11 33.40
CA GLY A 109 -8.20 5.12 34.85
C GLY A 109 -9.53 5.28 35.60
N ASP A 110 -9.60 6.22 36.55
CA ASP A 110 -10.81 6.47 37.33
C ASP A 110 -11.94 7.15 36.53
N PHE A 111 -11.63 7.79 35.39
CA PHE A 111 -12.63 8.47 34.55
C PHE A 111 -13.62 7.51 33.92
N PHE A 112 -13.31 6.21 33.83
CA PHE A 112 -14.27 5.24 33.32
C PHE A 112 -15.56 5.17 34.16
N GLN A 113 -15.52 5.53 35.45
CA GLN A 113 -16.70 5.58 36.31
C GLN A 113 -17.70 6.66 35.87
N LEU A 114 -17.20 7.73 35.24
CA LEU A 114 -18.01 8.85 34.75
C LEU A 114 -18.83 8.49 33.50
N LEU A 115 -18.49 7.37 32.85
CA LEU A 115 -19.27 6.82 31.75
C LEU A 115 -20.60 6.22 32.23
N ASP A 116 -20.81 5.97 33.53
CA ASP A 116 -22.16 5.64 34.02
C ASP A 116 -23.02 6.92 33.96
N ARG A 117 -23.84 7.08 32.90
CA ARG A 117 -24.67 8.27 32.64
C ARG A 117 -26.09 8.11 33.19
N ASN A 118 -26.63 9.19 33.72
CA ASN A 118 -28.02 9.29 34.12
C ASN A 118 -28.92 9.32 32.87
N SER A 119 -29.86 8.38 32.79
CA SER A 119 -30.75 8.25 31.62
C SER A 119 -31.72 9.42 31.42
N MET A 120 -31.97 10.22 32.46
CA MET A 120 -32.87 11.37 32.41
C MET A 120 -32.12 12.68 32.15
N THR A 121 -31.01 12.92 32.85
CA THR A 121 -30.27 14.20 32.76
C THR A 121 -29.15 14.16 31.74
N GLY A 122 -28.65 12.97 31.39
CA GLY A 122 -27.47 12.79 30.55
C GLY A 122 -26.15 12.92 31.30
N GLU A 123 -26.10 13.58 32.47
CA GLU A 123 -24.87 13.76 33.26
C GLU A 123 -24.34 12.45 33.84
N SER A 124 -23.08 12.41 34.27
CA SER A 124 -22.57 11.27 35.04
C SER A 124 -23.39 11.04 36.30
N GLN A 125 -23.80 9.79 36.55
CA GLN A 125 -24.55 9.40 37.74
C GLN A 125 -23.71 9.49 39.02
N TYR A 126 -22.40 9.28 38.89
CA TYR A 126 -21.46 9.30 40.00
C TYR A 126 -20.33 10.27 39.69
N SER A 127 -19.95 11.06 40.69
CA SER A 127 -18.75 11.90 40.62
C SER A 127 -17.52 11.15 41.11
N ILE A 128 -16.34 11.50 40.61
CA ILE A 128 -15.04 11.06 41.15
C ILE A 128 -14.29 12.22 41.78
N ASN A 129 -13.42 11.95 42.75
CA ASN A 129 -12.42 12.92 43.18
C ASN A 129 -11.21 12.79 42.24
N VAL A 130 -10.77 13.88 41.64
CA VAL A 130 -9.55 13.88 40.79
C VAL A 130 -8.34 14.36 41.59
N PRO A 131 -7.11 13.96 41.20
CA PRO A 131 -5.86 14.50 41.75
C PRO A 131 -5.83 16.03 41.79
N LEU A 132 -5.01 16.59 42.67
CA LEU A 132 -4.98 18.03 42.92
C LEU A 132 -4.55 18.79 41.65
N GLU A 133 -3.56 18.27 40.92
CA GLU A 133 -3.08 18.85 39.66
C GLU A 133 -4.15 18.94 38.57
N ILE A 134 -5.05 17.96 38.51
CA ILE A 134 -6.20 17.98 37.59
C ILE A 134 -7.26 18.96 38.10
N SER A 135 -7.48 18.99 39.41
CA SER A 135 -8.42 19.92 40.05
C SER A 135 -8.04 21.37 39.81
N GLU A 136 -6.77 21.72 40.05
CA GLU A 136 -6.19 23.05 39.83
C GLU A 136 -6.30 23.45 38.37
N PHE A 137 -5.90 22.57 37.44
CA PHE A 137 -6.04 22.83 36.02
C PHE A 137 -7.49 23.16 35.63
N ILE A 138 -8.46 22.33 36.04
CA ILE A 138 -9.87 22.55 35.69
C ILE A 138 -10.39 23.84 36.32
N LYS A 139 -10.08 24.10 37.60
CA LYS A 139 -10.50 25.33 38.29
C LYS A 139 -9.94 26.57 37.62
N GLU A 140 -8.67 26.55 37.21
CA GLU A 140 -8.03 27.63 36.45
C GLU A 140 -8.78 27.90 35.13
N GLN A 141 -9.06 26.84 34.35
CA GLN A 141 -9.76 27.00 33.06
C GLN A 141 -11.20 27.50 33.21
N LEU A 142 -11.88 27.10 34.30
CA LEU A 142 -13.26 27.47 34.58
C LEU A 142 -13.41 28.73 35.44
N LEU A 143 -12.30 29.41 35.76
CA LEU A 143 -12.26 30.60 36.63
C LEU A 143 -12.93 30.38 38.00
N LEU A 144 -12.75 29.19 38.57
CA LEU A 144 -13.27 28.81 39.89
C LEU A 144 -12.28 29.19 41.00
N GLU A 145 -12.76 29.25 42.24
CA GLU A 145 -11.89 29.54 43.40
C GLU A 145 -10.87 28.41 43.65
N GLU A 146 -9.62 28.81 43.83
CA GLU A 146 -8.54 27.93 44.30
C GLU A 146 -8.58 27.84 45.82
N ASP A 147 -9.11 26.72 46.33
CA ASP A 147 -9.25 26.41 47.75
C ASP A 147 -8.31 25.29 48.22
N GLY A 148 -7.52 24.72 47.31
CA GLY A 148 -6.65 23.56 47.57
C GLY A 148 -7.41 22.24 47.77
N GLU A 149 -8.71 22.20 47.48
CA GLU A 149 -9.53 21.00 47.60
C GLU A 149 -9.65 20.24 46.28
N HIS A 150 -9.81 18.92 46.38
CA HIS A 150 -10.07 18.06 45.23
C HIS A 150 -11.43 18.38 44.60
N LEU A 151 -11.45 18.57 43.29
CA LEU A 151 -12.69 18.75 42.54
C LEU A 151 -13.45 17.43 42.44
N LYS A 152 -14.77 17.48 42.65
CA LYS A 152 -15.68 16.38 42.31
C LYS A 152 -16.10 16.51 40.86
N LEU A 153 -15.56 15.63 40.01
CA LEU A 153 -15.78 15.68 38.57
C LEU A 153 -16.95 14.78 38.18
N ALA A 154 -17.82 15.29 37.31
CA ALA A 154 -18.88 14.56 36.63
C ALA A 154 -18.96 15.07 35.18
N PHE A 155 -19.13 14.19 34.19
CA PHE A 155 -19.30 14.64 32.82
C PHE A 155 -20.66 15.35 32.66
N PRO A 156 -20.71 16.54 32.03
CA PRO A 156 -21.95 17.27 31.80
C PRO A 156 -22.79 16.59 30.71
N SER A 157 -24.07 16.94 30.59
CA SER A 157 -25.02 16.30 29.66
C SER A 157 -24.77 16.60 28.17
N ASN A 158 -24.07 17.69 27.86
CA ASN A 158 -23.66 18.06 26.51
C ASN A 158 -22.37 17.37 26.05
N PHE A 159 -21.72 16.56 26.89
CA PHE A 159 -20.51 15.82 26.53
C PHE A 159 -20.83 14.43 25.95
N TYR A 160 -20.33 14.16 24.75
CA TYR A 160 -20.53 12.90 24.03
C TYR A 160 -19.19 12.23 23.71
N ILE A 161 -19.15 10.90 23.76
CA ILE A 161 -17.97 10.13 23.39
C ILE A 161 -18.35 9.08 22.35
N PHE A 162 -17.82 9.22 21.14
CA PHE A 162 -18.05 8.25 20.06
C PHE A 162 -16.76 7.52 19.73
N ALA A 163 -16.83 6.20 19.62
CA ALA A 163 -15.66 5.39 19.37
C ALA A 163 -15.88 4.45 18.20
N THR A 164 -14.79 4.07 17.52
CA THR A 164 -14.79 3.01 16.52
C THR A 164 -13.96 1.82 17.00
N MET A 165 -14.34 0.64 16.55
CA MET A 165 -13.64 -0.60 16.86
C MET A 165 -13.65 -1.52 15.65
N ASN A 166 -12.46 -1.92 15.17
CA ASN A 166 -12.35 -3.04 14.24
C ASN A 166 -12.29 -4.33 15.05
N THR A 167 -13.18 -5.25 14.73
CA THR A 167 -13.32 -6.53 15.42
C THR A 167 -12.35 -7.61 14.90
N SER A 168 -11.83 -7.45 13.68
CA SER A 168 -10.90 -8.39 13.05
C SER A 168 -9.44 -8.26 13.46
N ASP A 169 -9.07 -7.14 14.10
CA ASP A 169 -7.67 -6.83 14.37
C ASP A 169 -7.07 -7.80 15.40
N GLN A 170 -5.92 -8.38 15.06
CA GLN A 170 -5.25 -9.40 15.88
C GLN A 170 -4.49 -8.82 17.08
N SER A 171 -4.11 -7.54 17.03
CA SER A 171 -3.28 -6.84 18.02
C SER A 171 -4.09 -5.89 18.90
N VAL A 172 -5.17 -6.41 19.48
CA VAL A 172 -6.11 -5.64 20.32
C VAL A 172 -5.99 -6.02 21.79
N PHE A 173 -6.24 -5.06 22.66
CA PHE A 173 -6.35 -5.29 24.09
C PHE A 173 -7.75 -5.81 24.43
N PRO A 174 -7.86 -6.84 25.29
CA PRO A 174 -9.16 -7.26 25.82
C PRO A 174 -9.82 -6.09 26.56
N VAL A 175 -11.07 -5.80 26.21
CA VAL A 175 -11.86 -4.79 26.90
C VAL A 175 -12.61 -5.45 28.04
N ASP A 176 -12.43 -4.95 29.27
CA ASP A 176 -13.07 -5.55 30.45
C ASP A 176 -14.60 -5.37 30.43
N SER A 177 -15.32 -6.36 30.97
CA SER A 177 -16.79 -6.36 31.04
C SER A 177 -17.41 -5.14 31.74
N ALA A 178 -16.74 -4.60 32.76
CA ALA A 178 -17.17 -3.39 33.45
C ALA A 178 -17.08 -2.18 32.52
N PHE A 179 -16.05 -2.10 31.68
CA PHE A 179 -15.95 -1.05 30.67
C PHE A 179 -17.06 -1.23 29.64
N ILE A 180 -17.21 -2.43 29.06
CA ILE A 180 -18.19 -2.75 28.01
C ILE A 180 -19.62 -2.32 28.38
N ARG A 181 -20.08 -2.59 29.62
CA ARG A 181 -21.45 -2.29 30.05
C ARG A 181 -21.79 -0.80 30.11
N ARG A 182 -20.79 0.10 30.07
CA ARG A 182 -20.97 1.55 30.13
C ARG A 182 -21.14 2.18 28.76
N TRP A 183 -20.98 1.40 27.69
CA TRP A 183 -21.13 1.87 26.32
C TRP A 183 -22.40 1.34 25.68
N SER A 184 -22.99 2.15 24.79
CA SER A 184 -23.93 1.61 23.81
C SER A 184 -23.16 1.05 22.63
N TRP A 185 -23.56 -0.14 22.17
CA TRP A 185 -22.90 -0.83 21.07
C TRP A 185 -23.75 -0.69 19.81
N ARG A 186 -23.12 -0.30 18.71
CA ARG A 186 -23.74 -0.18 17.39
C ARG A 186 -22.94 -0.99 16.38
N TYR A 187 -23.48 -2.13 16.00
CA TYR A 187 -22.92 -2.92 14.91
C TYR A 187 -23.13 -2.19 13.59
N GLN A 188 -22.05 -2.06 12.81
CA GLN A 188 -22.03 -1.52 11.47
C GLN A 188 -21.62 -2.65 10.52
N GLY A 189 -22.63 -3.36 10.02
CA GLY A 189 -22.46 -4.41 9.02
C GLY A 189 -22.18 -3.85 7.64
N ILE A 190 -21.88 -4.76 6.72
CA ILE A 190 -21.59 -4.47 5.31
C ILE A 190 -22.88 -4.03 4.62
N ASN A 191 -22.86 -2.84 4.01
CA ASN A 191 -23.97 -2.37 3.19
C ASN A 191 -23.63 -2.56 1.71
N TYR A 192 -24.06 -3.68 1.14
CA TYR A 192 -23.83 -4.00 -0.26
C TYR A 192 -24.48 -2.98 -1.23
N GLU A 193 -25.62 -2.38 -0.87
CA GLU A 193 -26.29 -1.38 -1.72
C GLU A 193 -25.44 -0.11 -1.86
N ASP A 194 -24.65 0.23 -0.85
CA ASP A 194 -23.71 1.37 -0.88
C ASP A 194 -22.47 1.09 -1.76
N ALA A 195 -22.25 -0.17 -2.16
CA ALA A 195 -21.21 -0.60 -3.10
C ALA A 195 -21.72 -0.77 -4.54
N ALA A 196 -23.04 -0.70 -4.78
CA ALA A 196 -23.68 -1.04 -6.06
C ALA A 196 -23.18 -0.19 -7.25
N ASN A 197 -22.76 1.04 -6.98
CA ASN A 197 -22.31 1.99 -7.99
C ASN A 197 -20.79 2.07 -8.14
N PHE A 198 -20.04 1.08 -7.61
CA PHE A 198 -18.60 1.01 -7.81
C PHE A 198 -18.21 -0.13 -8.73
N TYR A 199 -17.26 0.15 -9.61
CA TYR A 199 -16.84 -0.79 -10.65
C TYR A 199 -15.33 -0.97 -10.60
N ILE A 200 -14.85 -2.22 -10.66
CA ILE A 200 -13.43 -2.51 -10.81
C ILE A 200 -13.13 -2.56 -12.31
N LYS A 201 -12.23 -1.69 -12.78
CA LYS A 201 -11.75 -1.74 -14.16
C LYS A 201 -10.60 -2.74 -14.24
N ILE A 202 -10.66 -3.66 -15.20
CA ILE A 202 -9.55 -4.55 -15.59
C ILE A 202 -9.52 -4.58 -17.12
N MET A 203 -8.42 -4.13 -17.72
CA MET A 203 -8.34 -3.91 -19.17
C MET A 203 -9.53 -3.04 -19.65
N GLU A 204 -10.30 -3.52 -20.63
CA GLU A 204 -11.47 -2.86 -21.21
C GLU A 204 -12.80 -3.29 -20.57
N GLU A 205 -12.76 -4.09 -19.49
CA GLU A 205 -13.94 -4.65 -18.83
C GLU A 205 -14.16 -4.05 -17.44
N TYR A 206 -15.43 -3.96 -17.05
CA TYR A 206 -15.86 -3.46 -15.74
C TYR A 206 -16.55 -4.57 -14.96
N TYR A 207 -16.13 -4.75 -13.71
CA TYR A 207 -16.68 -5.74 -12.80
C TYR A 207 -17.42 -5.07 -11.64
N SER A 208 -18.55 -5.62 -11.21
CA SER A 208 -19.32 -5.07 -10.09
C SER A 208 -18.58 -5.26 -8.76
N TRP A 209 -18.32 -4.15 -8.04
CA TRP A 209 -17.75 -4.22 -6.69
C TRP A 209 -18.72 -4.86 -5.69
N GLU A 210 -20.01 -4.61 -5.83
CA GLU A 210 -21.03 -5.25 -4.99
C GLU A 210 -21.01 -6.77 -5.15
N ASP A 211 -21.01 -7.27 -6.39
CA ASP A 211 -21.00 -8.71 -6.67
C ASP A 211 -19.69 -9.36 -6.19
N PHE A 212 -18.56 -8.68 -6.41
CA PHE A 212 -17.26 -9.07 -5.85
C PHE A 212 -17.34 -9.25 -4.34
N LEU A 213 -17.85 -8.24 -3.62
CA LEU A 213 -17.99 -8.31 -2.17
C LEU A 213 -18.87 -9.49 -1.75
N ARG A 214 -20.04 -9.69 -2.38
CA ARG A 214 -20.95 -10.78 -1.99
C ARG A 214 -20.30 -12.15 -2.15
N LYS A 215 -19.66 -12.40 -3.29
CA LYS A 215 -19.04 -13.70 -3.62
C LYS A 215 -17.80 -13.97 -2.78
N ILE A 216 -16.90 -12.99 -2.67
CA ILE A 216 -15.67 -13.15 -1.92
C ILE A 216 -15.93 -13.18 -0.41
N ASN A 217 -16.85 -12.37 0.12
CA ASN A 217 -17.21 -12.41 1.54
C ASN A 217 -17.86 -13.74 1.96
N ALA A 218 -18.60 -14.40 1.07
CA ALA A 218 -19.12 -15.74 1.33
C ALA A 218 -17.97 -16.76 1.52
N LYS A 219 -16.96 -16.72 0.65
CA LYS A 219 -15.76 -17.56 0.74
C LYS A 219 -14.91 -17.24 1.97
N ILE A 220 -14.72 -15.95 2.28
CA ILE A 220 -14.03 -15.51 3.52
C ILE A 220 -14.72 -16.09 4.76
N TYR A 221 -16.05 -16.01 4.83
CA TYR A 221 -16.79 -16.52 5.97
C TYR A 221 -16.69 -18.04 6.10
N SER A 222 -16.77 -18.76 4.97
CA SER A 222 -16.64 -20.22 4.95
C SER A 222 -15.30 -20.69 5.53
N ILE A 223 -14.20 -20.01 5.17
CA ILE A 223 -12.85 -20.38 5.63
C ILE A 223 -12.59 -19.92 7.06
N THR A 224 -13.03 -18.71 7.40
CA THR A 224 -12.61 -18.07 8.65
C THR A 224 -13.62 -18.21 9.78
N GLU A 225 -14.85 -18.62 9.46
CA GLU A 225 -16.02 -18.63 10.36
C GLU A 225 -16.25 -17.29 11.08
N SER A 226 -15.81 -16.17 10.45
CA SER A 226 -15.77 -14.85 11.08
C SER A 226 -16.28 -13.78 10.12
N GLU A 227 -17.44 -13.19 10.45
CA GLU A 227 -17.99 -12.04 9.73
C GLU A 227 -17.06 -10.82 9.81
N ASP A 228 -16.32 -10.68 10.91
CA ASP A 228 -15.47 -9.53 11.18
C ASP A 228 -14.31 -9.40 10.18
N LYS A 229 -13.87 -10.51 9.59
CA LYS A 229 -12.80 -10.57 8.58
C LYS A 229 -13.28 -10.26 7.16
N GLN A 230 -14.58 -10.10 6.95
CA GLN A 230 -15.14 -9.79 5.64
C GLN A 230 -14.78 -8.36 5.20
N LEU A 231 -14.79 -8.12 3.90
CA LEU A 231 -14.55 -6.82 3.30
C LEU A 231 -15.79 -5.94 3.41
N GLY A 232 -15.63 -4.74 3.95
CA GLY A 232 -16.67 -3.71 3.95
C GLY A 232 -16.87 -3.04 2.58
N ASN A 233 -18.05 -2.45 2.39
CA ASN A 233 -18.46 -1.75 1.17
C ASN A 233 -17.54 -0.59 0.76
N ARG A 234 -16.84 0.01 1.72
CA ARG A 234 -15.88 1.11 1.55
C ARG A 234 -14.43 0.66 1.82
N PHE A 235 -14.14 -0.65 1.76
CA PHE A 235 -12.77 -1.16 1.96
C PHE A 235 -11.78 -0.56 0.96
N ILE A 236 -12.24 -0.34 -0.26
CA ILE A 236 -11.60 0.48 -1.28
C ILE A 236 -12.60 1.51 -1.78
N MET A 237 -12.08 2.67 -2.20
CA MET A 237 -12.85 3.76 -2.76
C MET A 237 -12.24 4.17 -4.10
N PRO A 238 -13.05 4.47 -5.12
CA PRO A 238 -12.60 5.17 -6.32
C PRO A 238 -11.89 6.50 -5.97
N PHE A 239 -11.06 6.98 -6.89
CA PHE A 239 -10.41 8.28 -6.72
C PHE A 239 -11.34 9.44 -7.08
N GLY A 240 -11.29 10.53 -6.31
CA GLY A 240 -12.09 11.72 -6.56
C GLY A 240 -13.59 11.44 -6.54
N ASN A 241 -14.30 11.93 -7.56
CA ASN A 241 -15.73 11.69 -7.77
C ASN A 241 -16.02 10.47 -8.66
N SER A 242 -14.99 9.70 -9.04
CA SER A 242 -15.18 8.55 -9.90
C SER A 242 -16.01 7.44 -9.24
N ALA A 243 -16.65 6.63 -10.06
CA ALA A 243 -17.24 5.36 -9.67
C ALA A 243 -16.28 4.17 -9.92
N VAL A 244 -15.13 4.41 -10.54
CA VAL A 244 -14.22 3.36 -11.02
C VAL A 244 -13.04 3.17 -10.07
N ILE A 245 -12.89 1.93 -9.61
CA ILE A 245 -11.74 1.44 -8.86
C ILE A 245 -10.66 1.02 -9.86
N HIS A 246 -9.52 1.68 -9.79
CA HIS A 246 -8.36 1.39 -10.65
C HIS A 246 -7.74 0.03 -10.33
N THR A 247 -7.37 -0.73 -11.37
CA THR A 247 -6.77 -2.08 -11.29
C THR A 247 -5.67 -2.18 -10.24
N GLN A 248 -4.69 -1.27 -10.30
CA GLN A 248 -3.54 -1.29 -9.39
C GLN A 248 -3.96 -1.10 -7.92
N SER A 249 -4.90 -0.18 -7.65
CA SER A 249 -5.39 0.05 -6.28
C SER A 249 -6.16 -1.15 -5.75
N PHE A 250 -6.92 -1.82 -6.62
CA PHE A 250 -7.60 -3.07 -6.28
C PHE A 250 -6.60 -4.18 -5.90
N VAL A 251 -5.54 -4.38 -6.69
CA VAL A 251 -4.48 -5.35 -6.39
C VAL A 251 -3.77 -5.02 -5.06
N GLU A 252 -3.29 -3.80 -4.92
CA GLU A 252 -2.42 -3.41 -3.80
C GLU A 252 -3.15 -3.29 -2.46
N LYS A 253 -4.46 -3.02 -2.47
CA LYS A 253 -5.26 -2.90 -1.24
C LYS A 253 -6.10 -4.14 -0.98
N VAL A 254 -6.95 -4.52 -1.94
CA VAL A 254 -7.95 -5.58 -1.74
C VAL A 254 -7.27 -6.95 -1.82
N LEU A 255 -6.62 -7.26 -2.94
CA LEU A 255 -6.01 -8.58 -3.11
C LEU A 255 -4.83 -8.78 -2.15
N PHE A 256 -4.07 -7.73 -1.85
CA PHE A 256 -3.03 -7.80 -0.82
C PHE A 256 -3.57 -8.16 0.56
N TYR A 257 -4.69 -7.55 0.98
CA TYR A 257 -5.34 -7.89 2.25
C TYR A 257 -5.82 -9.34 2.24
N LEU A 258 -6.53 -9.76 1.19
CA LEU A 258 -7.01 -11.14 1.06
C LEU A 258 -5.85 -12.13 1.13
N TRP A 259 -4.75 -11.86 0.42
CA TRP A 259 -3.58 -12.72 0.41
C TRP A 259 -2.90 -12.83 1.79
N ASN A 260 -2.70 -11.69 2.48
CA ASN A 260 -1.91 -11.67 3.72
C ASN A 260 -2.70 -11.93 5.00
N GLU A 261 -3.97 -11.57 5.04
CA GLU A 261 -4.77 -11.65 6.27
C GLU A 261 -5.74 -12.84 6.25
N ILE A 262 -6.29 -13.17 5.07
CA ILE A 262 -7.30 -14.23 4.96
C ILE A 262 -6.66 -15.55 4.50
N TYR A 263 -5.94 -15.53 3.38
CA TYR A 263 -5.46 -16.74 2.69
C TYR A 263 -3.98 -17.08 2.97
N LYS A 264 -3.34 -16.41 3.95
CA LYS A 264 -1.90 -16.58 4.25
C LYS A 264 -1.48 -18.01 4.57
N HIS A 265 -2.39 -18.78 5.15
CA HIS A 265 -2.18 -20.16 5.57
C HIS A 265 -3.09 -21.15 4.85
N GLU A 266 -3.83 -20.67 3.84
CA GLU A 266 -4.73 -21.47 3.03
C GLU A 266 -4.04 -21.86 1.72
N ASP A 267 -4.43 -23.00 1.17
CA ASP A 267 -3.97 -23.49 -0.13
C ASP A 267 -5.12 -24.06 -0.94
N SER A 268 -4.82 -24.54 -2.15
CA SER A 268 -5.80 -25.06 -3.08
C SER A 268 -6.51 -26.36 -2.67
N SER A 269 -6.11 -26.98 -1.55
CA SER A 269 -6.89 -28.07 -0.97
C SER A 269 -8.21 -27.60 -0.37
N ASN A 270 -8.34 -26.30 -0.10
CA ASN A 270 -9.58 -25.67 0.33
C ASN A 270 -10.42 -25.29 -0.90
N GLU A 271 -11.67 -25.76 -0.96
CA GLU A 271 -12.60 -25.47 -2.06
C GLU A 271 -12.90 -23.96 -2.20
N ASP A 272 -12.80 -23.20 -1.10
CA ASP A 272 -13.03 -21.76 -1.07
C ASP A 272 -11.74 -20.93 -1.32
N TYR A 273 -10.65 -21.57 -1.74
CA TYR A 273 -9.41 -20.89 -2.12
C TYR A 273 -9.59 -20.07 -3.41
N ILE A 274 -9.35 -18.76 -3.34
CA ILE A 274 -9.72 -17.83 -4.43
C ILE A 274 -8.60 -17.49 -5.41
N PHE A 275 -7.33 -17.69 -5.06
CA PHE A 275 -6.18 -17.26 -5.87
C PHE A 275 -5.85 -18.28 -6.99
N LYS A 276 -6.86 -18.54 -7.81
CA LYS A 276 -6.83 -19.43 -8.98
C LYS A 276 -7.47 -18.73 -10.18
N TYR A 277 -7.16 -19.23 -11.37
CA TYR A 277 -7.90 -18.93 -12.59
C TYR A 277 -8.01 -20.18 -13.47
N THR A 278 -9.02 -20.23 -14.32
CA THR A 278 -9.18 -21.33 -15.28
C THR A 278 -8.47 -20.97 -16.59
N ASN A 279 -7.60 -21.86 -17.06
CA ASN A 279 -6.99 -21.75 -18.39
C ASN A 279 -7.58 -22.79 -19.33
N HIS A 280 -7.90 -22.36 -20.55
CA HIS A 280 -8.43 -23.22 -21.61
C HIS A 280 -7.30 -23.59 -22.58
N ILE A 281 -6.51 -24.60 -22.21
CA ILE A 281 -5.48 -25.15 -23.11
C ILE A 281 -6.03 -26.46 -23.69
N ASN A 282 -6.14 -26.53 -25.03
CA ASN A 282 -6.54 -27.74 -25.77
C ASN A 282 -7.89 -28.35 -25.34
N GLU A 283 -8.93 -27.53 -25.13
CA GLU A 283 -10.29 -27.96 -24.72
C GLU A 283 -10.36 -28.64 -23.33
N LEU A 284 -9.29 -28.59 -22.54
CA LEU A 284 -9.26 -29.00 -21.14
C LEU A 284 -9.26 -27.76 -20.25
N GLU A 285 -10.12 -27.77 -19.23
CA GLU A 285 -10.13 -26.76 -18.17
C GLU A 285 -9.09 -27.16 -17.12
N GLU A 286 -8.05 -26.35 -16.99
CA GLU A 286 -7.04 -26.51 -15.94
C GLU A 286 -7.15 -25.31 -14.98
N GLU A 287 -7.38 -25.61 -13.70
CA GLU A 287 -7.28 -24.61 -12.63
C GLU A 287 -5.80 -24.34 -12.35
N ILE A 288 -5.38 -23.09 -12.51
CA ILE A 288 -4.02 -22.65 -12.27
C ILE A 288 -3.99 -21.74 -11.05
N GLU A 289 -3.24 -22.12 -10.03
CA GLU A 289 -2.92 -21.25 -8.90
C GLU A 289 -1.91 -20.18 -9.30
N PHE A 290 -2.06 -18.99 -8.72
CA PHE A 290 -1.09 -17.92 -8.88
C PHE A 290 -0.69 -17.33 -7.53
N THR A 291 0.54 -16.83 -7.50
CA THR A 291 1.13 -16.15 -6.35
C THR A 291 0.89 -14.65 -6.44
N PHE A 292 0.81 -13.98 -5.30
CA PHE A 292 0.64 -12.52 -5.27
C PHE A 292 1.72 -11.75 -6.06
N SER A 293 2.95 -12.27 -6.13
CA SER A 293 4.02 -11.62 -6.91
C SER A 293 3.79 -11.64 -8.42
N GLN A 294 3.01 -12.60 -8.94
CA GLN A 294 2.63 -12.65 -10.35
C GLN A 294 1.65 -11.51 -10.72
N LEU A 295 0.99 -10.89 -9.73
CA LEU A 295 0.14 -9.71 -9.94
C LEU A 295 0.92 -8.43 -10.23
N PHE A 296 2.24 -8.49 -10.34
CA PHE A 296 3.13 -7.37 -10.70
C PHE A 296 3.99 -7.70 -11.95
N GLY A 297 3.67 -8.76 -12.68
CA GLY A 297 4.34 -9.16 -13.92
C GLY A 297 3.74 -8.49 -15.17
N GLU A 298 4.33 -8.72 -16.34
CA GLU A 298 3.87 -8.13 -17.62
C GLU A 298 2.43 -8.55 -17.99
N ASP A 299 1.98 -9.75 -17.59
CA ASP A 299 0.67 -10.32 -17.95
C ASP A 299 -0.34 -10.32 -16.79
N PHE A 300 -0.17 -9.45 -15.78
CA PHE A 300 -0.97 -9.53 -14.55
C PHE A 300 -2.47 -9.27 -14.76
N GLU A 301 -2.85 -8.40 -15.70
CA GLU A 301 -4.26 -8.10 -15.98
C GLU A 301 -5.00 -9.32 -16.56
N ALA A 302 -4.32 -10.16 -17.34
CA ALA A 302 -4.89 -11.41 -17.84
C ALA A 302 -5.12 -12.41 -16.69
N ILE A 303 -4.21 -12.46 -15.71
CA ILE A 303 -4.39 -13.27 -14.49
C ILE A 303 -5.58 -12.75 -13.69
N LEU A 304 -5.71 -11.42 -13.53
CA LEU A 304 -6.83 -10.81 -12.82
C LEU A 304 -8.17 -11.08 -13.49
N LYS A 305 -8.23 -11.00 -14.83
CA LYS A 305 -9.43 -11.38 -15.58
C LYS A 305 -9.82 -12.83 -15.28
N GLY A 306 -8.88 -13.76 -15.42
CA GLY A 306 -9.13 -15.17 -15.11
C GLY A 306 -9.52 -15.41 -13.65
N PHE A 307 -8.98 -14.63 -12.71
CA PHE A 307 -9.36 -14.65 -11.30
C PHE A 307 -10.80 -14.17 -11.09
N MET A 308 -11.23 -13.11 -11.77
CA MET A 308 -12.62 -12.66 -11.71
C MET A 308 -13.57 -13.73 -12.25
N ASP A 309 -13.23 -14.31 -13.40
CA ASP A 309 -14.04 -15.36 -14.04
C ASP A 309 -14.14 -16.61 -13.16
N TYR A 310 -13.01 -17.08 -12.57
CA TYR A 310 -12.98 -18.22 -11.65
C TYR A 310 -13.83 -18.00 -10.39
N ASN A 311 -13.87 -16.76 -9.89
CA ASN A 311 -14.70 -16.40 -8.76
C ASN A 311 -16.14 -16.02 -9.18
N GLU A 312 -16.48 -16.24 -10.45
CA GLU A 312 -17.78 -15.98 -11.07
C GLU A 312 -18.20 -14.50 -11.02
N ILE A 313 -17.29 -13.54 -10.88
CA ILE A 313 -17.63 -12.12 -10.71
C ILE A 313 -18.25 -11.55 -11.99
N SER A 314 -19.38 -10.88 -11.85
CA SER A 314 -20.17 -10.39 -12.99
C SER A 314 -19.51 -9.20 -13.68
N ILE A 315 -19.39 -9.30 -15.01
CA ILE A 315 -19.07 -8.18 -15.91
C ILE A 315 -20.32 -7.31 -16.05
N VAL A 316 -20.13 -6.00 -16.07
CA VAL A 316 -21.19 -5.00 -16.24
C VAL A 316 -20.87 -4.13 -17.45
N ASP A 317 -21.86 -3.95 -18.33
CA ASP A 317 -21.78 -2.96 -19.39
C ASP A 317 -21.99 -1.57 -18.78
N VAL A 318 -20.94 -0.77 -18.74
CA VAL A 318 -20.98 0.60 -18.23
C VAL A 318 -20.71 1.58 -19.36
N ASP A 319 -21.52 2.63 -19.47
CA ASP A 319 -21.29 3.71 -20.42
C ASP A 319 -20.16 4.61 -19.88
N GLU A 320 -18.98 4.55 -20.49
CA GLU A 320 -17.83 5.35 -20.07
C GLU A 320 -18.09 6.86 -20.17
N GLU A 321 -19.04 7.31 -21.02
CA GLU A 321 -19.40 8.73 -21.13
C GLU A 321 -20.23 9.21 -19.93
N GLU A 322 -20.94 8.30 -19.24
CA GLU A 322 -21.70 8.59 -18.01
C GLU A 322 -20.85 8.47 -16.73
N LEU A 323 -19.69 7.82 -16.82
CA LEU A 323 -18.75 7.71 -15.71
C LEU A 323 -17.86 8.96 -15.65
N GLU A 324 -17.88 9.67 -14.52
CA GLU A 324 -16.86 10.69 -14.21
C GLU A 324 -15.50 10.00 -13.95
N ILE A 325 -14.85 9.50 -15.00
CA ILE A 325 -13.52 8.90 -14.91
C ILE A 325 -12.51 10.05 -14.79
N GLU A 326 -12.16 10.43 -13.57
CA GLU A 326 -10.94 11.20 -13.38
C GLU A 326 -9.75 10.32 -13.79
N GLU A 327 -8.98 10.73 -14.81
CA GLU A 327 -7.69 10.16 -15.19
C GLU A 327 -6.65 10.42 -14.08
N GLY A 328 -6.91 9.93 -12.86
CA GLY A 328 -6.08 10.17 -11.67
C GLY A 328 -4.77 9.39 -11.66
N PHE A 329 -4.58 8.46 -12.62
CA PHE A 329 -3.35 7.73 -12.81
C PHE A 329 -3.03 7.68 -14.31
N THR A 330 -2.35 8.72 -14.82
CA THR A 330 -1.58 8.55 -16.06
C THR A 330 -0.68 7.33 -15.88
N GLU A 331 -0.71 6.39 -16.84
CA GLU A 331 0.01 5.11 -16.89
C GLU A 331 1.53 5.16 -16.58
N GLY A 332 2.10 6.35 -16.35
CA GLY A 332 3.52 6.56 -16.10
C GLY A 332 3.93 6.93 -14.67
N VAL A 333 3.02 7.20 -13.73
CA VAL A 333 3.42 7.70 -12.41
C VAL A 333 2.56 7.12 -11.29
N LEU A 334 3.07 6.10 -10.58
CA LEU A 334 3.20 6.05 -9.12
C LEU A 334 3.64 4.65 -8.67
N PHE A 335 4.76 4.59 -7.94
CA PHE A 335 5.19 3.49 -7.07
C PHE A 335 5.46 2.10 -7.69
N GLY A 336 6.71 1.89 -8.09
CA GLY A 336 7.30 0.59 -8.43
C GLY A 336 8.71 0.78 -8.97
N TYR A 337 9.59 -0.22 -8.88
CA TYR A 337 10.90 -0.17 -9.55
C TYR A 337 10.67 0.03 -11.05
N GLN A 338 10.77 1.28 -11.53
CA GLN A 338 10.84 1.54 -12.96
C GLN A 338 12.11 0.86 -13.46
N GLN A 339 11.96 -0.20 -14.27
CA GLN A 339 12.98 -0.44 -15.28
C GLN A 339 12.99 0.83 -16.13
N LYS A 340 13.99 1.69 -15.91
CA LYS A 340 14.19 2.85 -16.80
C LYS A 340 14.16 2.32 -18.23
N PRO A 341 13.29 2.84 -19.11
CA PRO A 341 13.27 2.39 -20.49
C PRO A 341 14.69 2.48 -21.04
N GLU A 342 15.18 1.36 -21.58
CA GLU A 342 16.49 1.33 -22.23
C GLU A 342 16.50 2.43 -23.30
N LYS A 343 17.53 3.28 -23.29
CA LYS A 343 17.68 4.26 -24.36
C LYS A 343 17.88 3.50 -25.67
N GLU A 344 17.09 3.85 -26.69
CA GLU A 344 17.28 3.30 -28.03
C GLU A 344 18.64 3.73 -28.58
N ILE A 345 19.42 2.73 -28.98
CA ILE A 345 20.67 2.96 -29.69
C ILE A 345 20.33 3.09 -31.18
N PRO A 346 20.74 4.18 -31.85
CA PRO A 346 20.54 4.32 -33.28
C PRO A 346 21.12 3.14 -34.06
N ILE A 347 20.36 2.62 -35.04
CA ILE A 347 20.86 1.63 -35.99
C ILE A 347 22.09 2.21 -36.70
N ASP A 348 23.06 1.35 -36.97
CA ASP A 348 24.36 1.68 -37.56
C ASP A 348 25.28 2.54 -36.67
N THR A 349 25.01 2.59 -35.35
CA THR A 349 26.00 3.09 -34.39
C THR A 349 27.29 2.27 -34.51
N ILE A 350 28.40 2.96 -34.78
CA ILE A 350 29.73 2.37 -34.91
C ILE A 350 30.29 2.05 -33.52
N LEU A 351 30.69 0.79 -33.33
CA LEU A 351 31.27 0.27 -32.12
C LEU A 351 32.65 -0.31 -32.40
N TYR A 352 33.62 0.06 -31.57
CA TYR A 352 34.98 -0.40 -31.63
C TYR A 352 35.22 -1.46 -30.56
N PHE A 353 35.88 -2.53 -30.96
CA PHE A 353 36.40 -3.56 -30.07
C PHE A 353 37.92 -3.49 -30.09
N SER A 354 38.50 -3.48 -28.88
CA SER A 354 39.95 -3.59 -28.68
C SER A 354 40.21 -4.56 -27.55
N SER A 355 40.89 -5.66 -27.84
CA SER A 355 41.32 -6.64 -26.83
C SER A 355 42.56 -7.34 -27.34
N TYR A 356 43.57 -7.58 -26.50
CA TYR A 356 44.77 -8.36 -26.87
C TYR A 356 45.38 -7.95 -28.23
N ASP A 357 45.54 -6.64 -28.44
CA ASP A 357 46.12 -6.01 -29.63
C ASP A 357 45.37 -6.20 -30.97
N ILE A 358 44.21 -6.86 -30.96
CA ILE A 358 43.32 -6.91 -32.12
C ILE A 358 42.27 -5.80 -32.07
N LYS A 359 41.96 -5.25 -33.25
CA LYS A 359 40.94 -4.22 -33.44
C LYS A 359 39.84 -4.72 -34.36
N ALA A 360 38.60 -4.50 -33.98
CA ALA A 360 37.44 -4.78 -34.82
C ALA A 360 36.43 -3.65 -34.76
N ILE A 361 35.70 -3.46 -35.86
CA ILE A 361 34.65 -2.46 -35.99
C ILE A 361 33.33 -3.19 -36.21
N GLY A 362 32.33 -2.88 -35.38
CA GLY A 362 31.00 -3.45 -35.42
C GLY A 362 29.95 -2.36 -35.63
N LEU A 363 28.98 -2.61 -36.48
CA LEU A 363 27.79 -1.78 -36.65
C LEU A 363 26.63 -2.39 -35.88
N TYR A 364 26.01 -1.61 -35.01
CA TYR A 364 24.82 -2.03 -34.27
C TYR A 364 23.61 -2.14 -35.21
N LYS A 365 22.94 -3.30 -35.26
CA LYS A 365 21.84 -3.57 -36.21
C LYS A 365 20.46 -3.70 -35.57
N GLY A 366 20.30 -3.24 -34.33
CA GLY A 366 19.00 -3.29 -33.63
C GLY A 366 18.73 -4.63 -32.96
N LYS A 367 17.50 -4.81 -32.48
CA LYS A 367 17.03 -6.06 -31.86
C LYS A 367 16.45 -6.99 -32.94
N ALA A 368 16.75 -8.28 -32.88
CA ALA A 368 16.17 -9.28 -33.78
C ALA A 368 14.64 -9.38 -33.60
N GLU A 369 13.91 -9.72 -34.67
CA GLU A 369 12.43 -9.76 -34.71
C GLU A 369 11.79 -10.93 -33.93
N GLU A 370 12.58 -11.89 -33.42
CA GLU A 370 12.06 -13.07 -32.70
C GLU A 370 11.85 -12.85 -31.18
N LYS A 371 11.07 -13.76 -30.55
CA LYS A 371 10.56 -13.77 -29.15
C LYS A 371 11.52 -13.37 -28.03
N ARG A 372 12.83 -13.32 -28.26
CA ARG A 372 13.83 -12.76 -27.33
C ARG A 372 14.54 -11.62 -28.07
N LYS A 373 14.08 -10.38 -27.91
CA LYS A 373 14.56 -9.14 -28.56
C LYS A 373 16.07 -8.88 -28.34
N LYS A 374 16.97 -9.69 -28.91
CA LYS A 374 18.42 -9.63 -28.72
C LYS A 374 19.05 -8.61 -29.66
N HIS A 375 19.93 -7.78 -29.13
CA HIS A 375 20.75 -6.86 -29.91
C HIS A 375 21.68 -7.63 -30.86
N THR A 376 21.76 -7.22 -32.12
CA THR A 376 22.61 -7.82 -33.16
C THR A 376 23.76 -6.90 -33.56
N LEU A 377 24.85 -7.48 -34.08
CA LEU A 377 26.05 -6.73 -34.44
C LEU A 377 26.66 -7.23 -35.76
N LEU A 378 26.91 -6.31 -36.70
CA LEU A 378 27.58 -6.59 -37.96
C LEU A 378 29.06 -6.20 -37.86
N VAL A 379 29.96 -7.18 -37.85
CA VAL A 379 31.41 -6.93 -37.85
C VAL A 379 31.86 -6.63 -39.28
N GLN A 380 32.57 -5.50 -39.46
CA GLN A 380 32.97 -5.03 -40.78
C GLN A 380 34.22 -5.74 -41.31
N LYS A 381 34.31 -5.82 -42.64
CA LYS A 381 35.53 -6.18 -43.37
C LYS A 381 36.73 -5.38 -42.89
N GLY A 382 37.89 -6.03 -42.76
CA GLY A 382 39.13 -5.46 -42.24
C GLY A 382 39.26 -5.55 -40.72
N SER A 383 38.21 -5.99 -40.01
CA SER A 383 38.30 -6.31 -38.59
C SER A 383 39.22 -7.49 -38.33
N GLN A 384 39.86 -7.52 -37.17
CA GLN A 384 40.80 -8.57 -36.78
C GLN A 384 40.18 -9.55 -35.79
N MET A 385 40.63 -10.80 -35.84
CA MET A 385 40.27 -11.89 -34.93
C MET A 385 41.54 -12.61 -34.46
N VAL A 386 41.61 -12.97 -33.18
CA VAL A 386 42.81 -13.57 -32.58
C VAL A 386 43.12 -14.95 -33.22
N LEU A 387 44.39 -15.30 -33.38
CA LEU A 387 44.79 -16.62 -33.88
C LEU A 387 44.48 -17.73 -32.87
N ASN A 388 44.93 -17.54 -31.62
CA ASN A 388 44.88 -18.56 -30.57
C ASN A 388 43.73 -18.31 -29.60
N VAL A 389 43.05 -19.39 -29.24
CA VAL A 389 41.94 -19.35 -28.28
C VAL A 389 42.43 -19.67 -26.86
N LYS A 390 41.89 -18.98 -25.85
CA LYS A 390 42.22 -19.21 -24.42
C LYS A 390 41.31 -20.26 -23.77
N LYS A 391 41.80 -20.87 -22.69
CA LYS A 391 40.98 -21.77 -21.84
C LYS A 391 39.76 -21.02 -21.31
N GLY A 392 38.56 -21.54 -21.58
CA GLY A 392 37.29 -20.99 -21.10
C GLY A 392 36.40 -20.34 -22.16
N MET A 393 36.75 -20.40 -23.45
CA MET A 393 35.84 -20.02 -24.53
C MET A 393 34.66 -20.99 -24.64
N GLN A 394 33.47 -20.46 -24.95
CA GLN A 394 32.25 -21.26 -25.10
C GLN A 394 32.30 -22.12 -26.37
N GLU A 395 31.83 -23.37 -26.28
CA GLU A 395 31.85 -24.35 -27.38
C GLU A 395 31.13 -23.84 -28.65
N GLY A 396 30.03 -23.10 -28.48
CA GLY A 396 29.31 -22.47 -29.60
C GLY A 396 30.19 -21.50 -30.39
N ASN A 397 30.97 -20.66 -29.69
CA ASN A 397 31.85 -19.70 -30.35
C ASN A 397 33.03 -20.39 -31.06
N TYR A 398 33.50 -21.53 -30.55
CA TYR A 398 34.49 -22.36 -31.26
C TYR A 398 33.97 -22.83 -32.61
N LYS A 399 32.74 -23.37 -32.63
CA LYS A 399 32.09 -23.83 -33.87
C LYS A 399 31.94 -22.70 -34.88
N ILE A 400 31.55 -21.51 -34.41
CA ILE A 400 31.45 -20.32 -35.28
C ILE A 400 32.84 -19.94 -35.84
N ARG A 401 33.90 -19.95 -35.03
CA ARG A 401 35.26 -19.64 -35.51
C ARG A 401 35.75 -20.62 -36.58
N GLU A 402 35.60 -21.92 -36.33
CA GLU A 402 35.98 -22.95 -37.31
C GLU A 402 35.21 -22.78 -38.62
N ARG A 403 33.91 -22.49 -38.53
CA ARG A 403 33.07 -22.19 -39.70
C ARG A 403 33.58 -20.97 -40.47
N LEU A 404 33.86 -19.86 -39.78
CA LEU A 404 34.35 -18.63 -40.43
C LEU A 404 35.69 -18.85 -41.15
N ILE A 405 36.58 -19.66 -40.57
CA ILE A 405 37.87 -20.02 -41.19
C ILE A 405 37.64 -20.93 -42.40
N ALA A 406 36.83 -21.98 -42.24
CA ALA A 406 36.55 -22.95 -43.30
C ALA A 406 35.84 -22.33 -44.52
N GLU A 407 34.95 -21.37 -44.28
CA GLU A 407 34.21 -20.65 -45.32
C GLU A 407 34.99 -19.48 -45.93
N GLY A 408 36.24 -19.25 -45.51
CA GLY A 408 37.07 -18.13 -45.97
C GLY A 408 36.47 -16.76 -45.66
N VAL A 409 35.64 -16.65 -44.61
CA VAL A 409 35.11 -15.37 -44.12
C VAL A 409 36.21 -14.56 -43.43
N VAL A 410 37.20 -15.26 -42.89
CA VAL A 410 38.43 -14.69 -42.33
C VAL A 410 39.64 -15.32 -42.99
N GLU A 411 40.68 -14.52 -43.22
CA GLU A 411 41.96 -14.98 -43.76
C GLU A 411 43.09 -14.79 -42.76
N ARG A 412 44.02 -15.74 -42.72
CA ARG A 412 45.19 -15.66 -41.83
C ARG A 412 46.18 -14.61 -42.35
N ARG A 413 46.62 -13.72 -41.46
CA ARG A 413 47.75 -12.78 -41.61
C ARG A 413 48.88 -13.20 -40.66
N GLU A 414 49.95 -12.41 -40.60
CA GLU A 414 51.13 -12.74 -39.77
C GLU A 414 50.75 -13.01 -38.30
N ASP A 415 49.97 -12.11 -37.68
CA ASP A 415 49.68 -12.16 -36.23
C ASP A 415 48.18 -12.29 -35.89
N CYS A 416 47.28 -12.26 -36.86
CA CYS A 416 45.83 -12.33 -36.66
C CYS A 416 45.09 -12.97 -37.84
N TYR A 417 43.80 -13.25 -37.67
CA TYR A 417 42.86 -13.43 -38.77
C TYR A 417 42.22 -12.08 -39.12
N GLU A 418 41.94 -11.83 -40.39
CA GLU A 418 41.27 -10.61 -40.86
C GLU A 418 39.96 -10.98 -41.58
N PHE A 419 38.86 -10.31 -41.23
CA PHE A 419 37.57 -10.49 -41.89
C PHE A 419 37.62 -9.94 -43.31
N VAL A 420 37.36 -10.77 -44.32
CA VAL A 420 37.39 -10.34 -45.74
C VAL A 420 36.04 -9.82 -46.25
N ARG A 421 34.97 -10.00 -45.48
CA ARG A 421 33.62 -9.49 -45.72
C ARG A 421 32.89 -9.19 -44.42
N ASP A 422 31.87 -8.35 -44.51
CA ASP A 422 30.99 -8.03 -43.38
C ASP A 422 30.25 -9.29 -42.90
N THR A 423 30.19 -9.48 -41.59
CA THR A 423 29.66 -10.71 -40.98
C THR A 423 28.71 -10.35 -39.85
N LEU A 424 27.47 -10.84 -39.93
CA LEU A 424 26.45 -10.62 -38.91
C LEU A 424 26.58 -11.65 -37.79
N PHE A 425 26.48 -11.17 -36.55
CA PHE A 425 26.47 -11.99 -35.34
C PHE A 425 25.15 -11.79 -34.59
N ASP A 426 24.67 -12.87 -33.97
CA ASP A 426 23.38 -12.89 -33.28
C ASP A 426 23.40 -12.04 -32.02
N THR A 427 24.58 -11.84 -31.41
CA THR A 427 24.76 -10.93 -30.28
C THR A 427 26.14 -10.26 -30.25
N PRO A 428 26.28 -9.05 -29.66
CA PRO A 428 27.58 -8.43 -29.39
C PRO A 428 28.53 -9.32 -28.58
N SER A 429 28.00 -10.17 -27.69
CA SER A 429 28.81 -11.09 -26.86
C SER A 429 29.35 -12.26 -27.68
N GLU A 430 28.57 -12.77 -28.63
CA GLU A 430 29.04 -13.77 -29.59
C GLU A 430 30.16 -13.20 -30.44
N ALA A 431 29.95 -12.01 -31.05
CA ALA A 431 30.97 -11.32 -31.84
C ALA A 431 32.26 -11.10 -31.03
N ALA A 432 32.14 -10.56 -29.80
CA ALA A 432 33.29 -10.33 -28.93
C ALA A 432 34.02 -11.63 -28.58
N GLY A 433 33.28 -12.69 -28.23
CA GLY A 433 33.87 -13.97 -27.86
C GLY A 433 34.57 -14.66 -29.03
N VAL A 434 33.96 -14.62 -30.22
CA VAL A 434 34.52 -15.13 -31.48
C VAL A 434 35.78 -14.36 -31.84
N ILE A 435 35.75 -13.03 -31.82
CA ILE A 435 36.88 -12.17 -32.17
C ILE A 435 38.04 -12.31 -31.16
N GLY A 436 37.74 -12.20 -29.87
CA GLY A 436 38.72 -12.19 -28.79
C GLY A 436 39.24 -13.56 -28.35
N GLY A 437 38.66 -14.66 -28.86
CA GLY A 437 39.08 -16.03 -28.55
C GLY A 437 38.99 -16.36 -27.06
N THR A 438 38.02 -15.80 -26.34
CA THR A 438 37.77 -16.04 -24.91
C THR A 438 36.33 -15.65 -24.56
N ARG A 439 35.89 -15.92 -23.34
CA ARG A 439 34.58 -15.46 -22.86
C ARG A 439 34.63 -13.95 -22.60
N LEU A 440 33.91 -13.17 -23.41
CA LEU A 440 33.78 -11.72 -23.26
C LEU A 440 32.31 -11.30 -23.21
N THR A 441 32.03 -10.27 -22.41
CA THR A 441 30.71 -9.66 -22.31
C THR A 441 30.61 -8.56 -23.34
N GLY A 442 29.89 -8.80 -24.43
CA GLY A 442 29.79 -7.88 -25.57
C GLY A 442 29.34 -6.47 -25.17
N THR A 443 28.39 -6.38 -24.24
CA THR A 443 27.84 -5.09 -23.81
C THR A 443 28.83 -4.19 -23.07
N THR A 444 29.97 -4.71 -22.64
CA THR A 444 31.01 -3.92 -21.93
C THR A 444 32.26 -3.68 -22.77
N VAL A 445 32.56 -4.55 -23.74
CA VAL A 445 33.80 -4.50 -24.52
C VAL A 445 33.68 -3.74 -25.83
N TRP A 446 32.48 -3.69 -26.41
CA TRP A 446 32.20 -2.84 -27.57
C TRP A 446 31.90 -1.41 -27.12
N LYS A 447 32.63 -0.45 -27.68
CA LYS A 447 32.55 0.97 -27.27
C LYS A 447 32.30 1.89 -28.47
N SER A 448 31.48 2.92 -28.30
CA SER A 448 31.35 4.00 -29.28
C SER A 448 32.61 4.86 -29.37
N GLU A 449 32.65 5.76 -30.36
CA GLU A 449 33.76 6.70 -30.59
C GLU A 449 34.09 7.56 -29.37
N ASP A 450 33.09 7.95 -28.59
CA ASP A 450 33.24 8.71 -27.34
C ASP A 450 33.60 7.84 -26.12
N GLY A 451 33.89 6.56 -26.34
CA GLY A 451 34.38 5.62 -25.33
C GLY A 451 33.30 4.96 -24.47
N ARG A 452 32.01 5.27 -24.69
CA ARG A 452 30.89 4.64 -23.97
C ARG A 452 30.65 3.21 -24.42
N ASN A 453 30.43 2.29 -23.48
CA ASN A 453 30.05 0.92 -23.83
C ASN A 453 28.53 0.79 -24.09
N LEU A 454 28.11 -0.33 -24.68
CA LEU A 454 26.70 -0.60 -24.98
C LEU A 454 25.76 -0.46 -23.75
N ASN A 455 26.17 -0.87 -22.54
CA ASN A 455 25.33 -0.68 -21.34
C ASN A 455 25.10 0.81 -21.04
N GLU A 456 26.15 1.62 -21.15
CA GLU A 456 26.09 3.07 -20.96
C GLU A 456 25.24 3.74 -22.05
N LEU A 457 25.33 3.27 -23.30
CA LEU A 457 24.49 3.74 -24.40
C LEU A 457 23.02 3.39 -24.20
N MET A 458 22.71 2.21 -23.63
CA MET A 458 21.35 1.80 -23.26
C MET A 458 20.83 2.50 -22.00
N GLY A 459 21.60 3.37 -21.37
CA GLY A 459 21.20 4.06 -20.13
C GLY A 459 21.22 3.19 -18.87
N LYS A 460 21.78 1.98 -18.95
CA LYS A 460 22.01 1.10 -17.79
C LYS A 460 23.25 1.60 -17.05
N LYS A 461 23.06 2.47 -16.04
CA LYS A 461 24.13 2.80 -15.09
C LYS A 461 24.44 1.57 -14.22
N LYS A 462 25.72 1.42 -13.85
CA LYS A 462 26.17 0.46 -12.85
C LYS A 462 25.47 0.66 -11.51
#